data_AF-A0A7I7T5Y5-F1
#
_entry.id   AF-A0A7I7T5Y5-F1
#
_cell.length_a   1.000
_cell.length_b   1.000
_cell.length_c   1.000
_cell.angle_alpha   90.00
_cell.angle_beta   90.00
_cell.angle_gamma   90.00
#
_symmetry.space_group_name_H-M   'P 1'
#
loop_
_entity.id
_entity.type
_entity.pdbx_description
1 polymer ?
#
loop_
_entity_poly.entity_id
_entity_poly.type
_entity_poly.pdbx_seq_one_letter_code
_entity_poly.pdbx_strand_id
1 'polypeptide(L)'
;MAERIHVVPDELRRAARDHQDTAEQLSSVPSRHADILASLDSLGPIFGELRDAGRELLDQRRVCYEQQAAAHAELATNLRYAADVWEQQDTAAAAELGRITEDGP
;
A
#
# COMPACT_ATOMS: atom_id res chain seq x y z
N MET A 1 20.20 -19.49 5.61
CA MET A 1 20.76 -18.43 6.47
C MET A 1 20.05 -17.15 6.06
N ALA A 2 19.28 -16.52 6.97
CA ALA A 2 18.60 -15.28 6.65
C ALA A 2 19.66 -14.19 6.44
N GLU A 3 19.63 -13.55 5.27
CA GLU A 3 20.47 -12.41 4.96
C GLU A 3 20.23 -11.32 6.02
N ARG A 4 21.31 -10.76 6.55
CA ARG A 4 21.22 -9.73 7.59
C ARG A 4 20.70 -8.48 6.91
N ILE A 5 19.39 -8.27 7.00
CA ILE A 5 18.75 -7.07 6.46
C ILE A 5 19.35 -5.88 7.21
N HIS A 6 20.25 -5.16 6.54
CA HIS A 6 20.62 -3.81 6.96
C HIS A 6 19.37 -2.96 6.70
N VAL A 7 18.55 -2.81 7.74
CA VAL A 7 17.37 -1.96 7.69
C VAL A 7 17.87 -0.53 7.63
N VAL A 8 17.75 0.08 6.46
CA VAL A 8 18.03 1.50 6.25
C VAL A 8 16.69 2.23 6.31
N PRO A 9 16.47 3.14 7.27
CA PRO A 9 15.20 3.88 7.40
C PRO A 9 14.75 4.53 6.09
N ASP A 10 15.68 5.01 5.26
CA ASP A 10 15.36 5.58 3.95
C ASP A 10 14.80 4.57 2.95
N GLU A 11 15.26 3.31 2.97
CA GLU A 11 14.71 2.25 2.13
C GLU A 11 13.31 1.84 2.61
N LEU A 12 13.07 1.81 3.93
CA LEU A 12 11.72 1.60 4.47
C LEU A 12 10.76 2.72 4.05
N ARG A 13 11.21 3.99 4.12
CA ARG A 13 10.42 5.14 3.67
C ARG A 13 10.18 5.14 2.17
N ARG A 14 11.16 4.67 1.38
CA ARG A 14 11.01 4.50 -0.05
C ARG A 14 9.96 3.44 -0.37
N ALA A 15 10.09 2.25 0.21
CA ALA A 15 9.09 1.20 0.04
C ALA A 15 7.69 1.67 0.50
N ALA A 16 7.61 2.44 1.58
CA ALA A 16 6.35 3.02 2.03
C ALA A 16 5.71 3.97 0.99
N ARG A 17 6.51 4.80 0.30
CA ARG A 17 6.02 5.65 -0.80
C ARG A 17 5.52 4.80 -1.96
N ASP A 18 6.29 3.81 -2.38
CA ASP A 18 5.90 2.92 -3.49
C ASP A 18 4.57 2.18 -3.18
N HIS A 19 4.39 1.73 -1.94
CA HIS A 19 3.13 1.13 -1.49
C HIS A 19 1.97 2.14 -1.45
N GLN A 20 2.21 3.36 -0.99
CA GLN A 20 1.21 4.44 -0.99
C GLN A 20 0.75 4.78 -2.41
N ASP A 21 1.70 4.99 -3.32
CA ASP A 21 1.42 5.30 -4.73
C ASP A 21 0.61 4.18 -5.39
N THR A 22 0.93 2.91 -5.07
CA THR A 22 0.18 1.75 -5.55
C THR A 22 -1.25 1.74 -5.00
N ALA A 23 -1.46 2.06 -3.72
CA ALA A 23 -2.79 2.15 -3.13
C ALA A 23 -3.65 3.23 -3.82
N GLU A 24 -3.05 4.40 -4.08
CA GLU A 24 -3.70 5.51 -4.79
C GLU A 24 -4.02 5.12 -6.23
N GLN A 25 -3.09 4.46 -6.92
CA GLN A 25 -3.34 3.95 -8.27
C GLN A 25 -4.53 2.98 -8.28
N LEU A 26 -4.53 1.96 -7.42
CA LEU A 26 -5.58 0.94 -7.35
C LEU A 26 -6.95 1.54 -7.01
N SER A 27 -7.01 2.47 -6.06
CA SER A 27 -8.26 3.15 -5.68
C SER A 27 -8.83 4.03 -6.81
N SER A 28 -8.00 4.51 -7.74
CA SER A 28 -8.44 5.29 -8.90
C SER A 28 -9.00 4.43 -10.05
N VAL A 29 -8.62 3.15 -10.15
CA VAL A 29 -8.97 2.29 -11.31
C VAL A 29 -10.49 2.15 -11.53
N PRO A 30 -11.33 1.95 -10.51
CA PRO A 30 -12.78 1.78 -10.71
C PRO A 30 -13.45 2.96 -11.41
N SER A 31 -12.94 4.18 -11.25
CA SER A 31 -13.46 5.37 -11.94
C SER A 31 -13.37 5.28 -13.48
N ARG A 32 -12.48 4.42 -13.99
CA ARG A 32 -12.25 4.20 -15.43
C ARG A 32 -13.22 3.18 -16.04
N HIS A 33 -14.10 2.56 -15.25
CA HIS A 33 -15.06 1.58 -15.75
C HIS A 33 -16.37 2.19 -16.29
N ALA A 34 -16.53 3.52 -16.25
CA ALA A 34 -17.74 4.21 -16.71
C ALA A 34 -18.11 3.86 -18.17
N ASP A 35 -17.13 3.86 -19.07
CA ASP A 35 -17.36 3.55 -20.49
C ASP A 35 -17.74 2.08 -20.71
N ILE A 36 -17.21 1.17 -19.88
CA ILE A 36 -17.54 -0.26 -19.93
C ILE A 36 -18.98 -0.46 -19.45
N LEU A 37 -19.39 0.20 -18.36
CA LEU A 37 -20.77 0.17 -17.88
C LEU A 37 -21.74 0.74 -18.91
N ALA A 38 -21.41 1.88 -19.53
CA ALA A 38 -22.21 2.47 -20.59
C ALA A 38 -22.34 1.51 -21.80
N SER A 39 -21.27 0.80 -22.15
CA SER A 39 -21.30 -0.22 -23.21
C SER A 39 -22.21 -1.39 -22.84
N LEU A 40 -22.14 -1.91 -21.61
CA LEU A 40 -23.03 -2.96 -21.12
C LEU A 40 -24.50 -2.50 -21.12
N ASP A 41 -24.75 -1.24 -20.78
CA ASP A 41 -26.10 -0.66 -20.73
C ASP A 41 -26.71 -0.40 -22.09
N SER A 42 -25.88 -0.27 -23.13
CA SER A 42 -26.33 -0.17 -24.52
C SER A 42 -26.83 -1.51 -25.09
N LEU A 43 -26.57 -2.62 -24.40
CA LEU A 43 -26.97 -3.95 -24.88
C LEU A 43 -28.48 -4.14 -24.79
N GLY A 44 -29.07 -4.57 -25.91
CA GLY A 44 -30.49 -4.93 -25.99
C GLY A 44 -30.85 -6.16 -25.13
N PRO A 45 -32.16 -6.43 -24.93
CA PRO A 45 -32.65 -7.42 -23.98
C PRO A 45 -32.20 -8.86 -24.24
N ILE A 46 -31.86 -9.21 -25.49
CA ILE A 46 -31.31 -10.54 -25.84
C ILE A 46 -30.00 -10.82 -25.09
N PHE A 47 -29.25 -9.79 -24.70
CA PHE A 47 -27.99 -9.90 -23.98
C PHE A 47 -28.13 -9.58 -22.49
N GLY A 48 -29.34 -9.68 -21.92
CA GLY A 48 -29.59 -9.36 -20.51
C GLY A 48 -28.67 -10.11 -19.54
N GLU A 49 -28.50 -11.43 -19.73
CA GLU A 49 -27.60 -12.25 -18.91
C GLU A 49 -26.15 -11.79 -19.00
N LEU A 50 -25.68 -11.43 -20.20
CA LEU A 50 -24.32 -10.92 -20.41
C LEU A 50 -24.13 -9.57 -19.72
N ARG A 51 -25.11 -8.67 -19.81
CA ARG A 51 -25.08 -7.37 -19.13
C ARG A 51 -24.97 -7.56 -17.63
N ASP A 52 -25.79 -8.42 -17.05
CA ASP A 52 -25.85 -8.64 -15.61
C ASP A 52 -24.55 -9.31 -15.11
N ALA A 53 -24.04 -10.32 -15.84
CA ALA A 53 -22.74 -10.93 -15.55
C ALA A 53 -21.57 -9.93 -15.67
N GLY A 54 -21.61 -9.04 -16.66
CA GLY A 54 -20.61 -7.98 -16.83
C GLY A 54 -20.60 -6.98 -15.67
N ARG A 55 -21.79 -6.60 -15.18
CA ARG A 55 -21.93 -5.71 -14.00
C ARG A 55 -21.38 -6.36 -12.75
N GLU A 56 -21.73 -7.62 -12.52
CA GLU A 56 -21.24 -8.41 -11.39
C GLU A 56 -19.71 -8.52 -11.42
N LEU A 57 -19.12 -8.82 -12.58
CA LEU A 57 -17.66 -8.89 -12.72
C LEU A 57 -16.96 -7.55 -12.43
N LEU A 58 -17.55 -6.43 -12.87
CA LEU A 58 -17.01 -5.10 -12.59
C LEU A 58 -17.07 -4.75 -11.10
N ASP A 59 -18.14 -5.17 -10.39
CA ASP A 59 -18.25 -4.96 -8.96
C ASP A 59 -17.25 -5.82 -8.17
N GLN A 60 -17.11 -7.10 -8.53
CA GLN A 60 -16.08 -7.98 -7.96
C GLN A 60 -14.67 -7.40 -8.14
N ARG A 61 -14.38 -6.87 -9.34
CA ARG A 61 -13.11 -6.21 -9.63
C ARG A 61 -12.90 -4.95 -8.80
N ARG A 62 -13.95 -4.13 -8.61
CA ARG A 62 -13.91 -2.95 -7.73
C ARG A 62 -13.57 -3.35 -6.30
N VAL A 63 -14.26 -4.33 -5.73
CA VAL A 63 -14.03 -4.83 -4.37
C VAL A 63 -12.60 -5.36 -4.21
N CYS A 64 -12.09 -6.10 -5.19
CA CYS A 64 -10.71 -6.61 -5.17
C CYS A 64 -9.69 -5.46 -5.14
N TYR A 65 -9.86 -4.42 -5.96
CA TYR A 65 -8.98 -3.25 -5.95
C TYR A 65 -9.06 -2.44 -4.67
N GLU A 66 -10.25 -2.28 -4.08
CA GLU A 66 -10.41 -1.61 -2.79
C GLU A 66 -9.68 -2.36 -1.67
N GLN A 67 -9.79 -3.69 -1.64
CA GLN A 67 -9.08 -4.52 -0.66
C GLN A 67 -7.56 -4.44 -0.84
N GLN A 68 -7.07 -4.50 -2.07
CA GLN A 68 -5.64 -4.36 -2.35
C GLN A 68 -5.13 -2.96 -2.00
N ALA A 69 -5.87 -1.91 -2.35
CA ALA A 69 -5.52 -0.54 -2.00
C ALA A 69 -5.40 -0.37 -0.48
N ALA A 70 -6.36 -0.90 0.29
CA ALA A 70 -6.32 -0.88 1.74
C ALA A 70 -5.08 -1.60 2.31
N ALA A 71 -4.78 -2.79 1.80
CA ALA A 71 -3.60 -3.56 2.22
C ALA A 71 -2.28 -2.82 1.91
N HIS A 72 -2.18 -2.20 0.73
CA HIS A 72 -1.02 -1.39 0.37
C HIS A 72 -0.87 -0.14 1.26
N ALA A 73 -1.97 0.55 1.58
CA ALA A 73 -1.95 1.70 2.47
C ALA A 73 -1.55 1.33 3.91
N GLU A 74 -2.00 0.17 4.39
CA GLU A 74 -1.60 -0.39 5.70
C GLU A 74 -0.10 -0.71 5.71
N LEU A 75 0.42 -1.41 4.69
CA LEU A 75 1.85 -1.71 4.56
C LEU A 75 2.69 -0.44 4.54
N ALA A 76 2.29 0.56 3.77
CA ALA A 76 2.97 1.85 3.73
C ALA A 76 3.05 2.50 5.13
N THR A 77 1.96 2.41 5.91
CA THR A 77 1.90 2.94 7.28
C THR A 77 2.83 2.19 8.23
N ASN A 78 2.83 0.86 8.16
CA ASN A 78 3.71 0.01 8.97
C ASN A 78 5.19 0.24 8.65
N LEU A 79 5.53 0.44 7.38
CA LEU A 79 6.91 0.73 6.94
C LEU A 79 7.40 2.10 7.44
N ARG A 80 6.56 3.13 7.37
CA ARG A 80 6.86 4.46 7.96
C ARG A 80 7.09 4.35 9.46
N TYR A 81 6.16 3.68 10.15
CA TYR A 81 6.27 3.46 11.59
C TYR A 81 7.56 2.72 11.96
N ALA A 82 7.92 1.66 11.23
CA ALA A 82 9.14 0.91 11.47
C ALA A 82 10.41 1.77 11.28
N ALA A 83 10.44 2.64 10.26
CA ALA A 83 11.54 3.57 10.04
C ALA A 83 11.70 4.55 11.21
N ASP A 84 10.59 5.12 11.68
CA ASP A 84 10.60 6.10 12.77
C ASP A 84 11.00 5.47 14.11
N VAL A 85 10.54 4.24 14.39
CA VAL A 85 10.95 3.50 15.59
C VAL A 85 12.43 3.16 15.54
N TRP A 86 12.95 2.76 14.38
CA TRP A 86 14.38 2.46 14.22
C TRP A 86 15.23 3.69 14.58
N GLU A 87 14.95 4.85 13.99
CA GLU A 87 15.73 6.07 14.21
C GLU A 87 15.68 6.57 15.66
N GLN A 88 14.52 6.43 16.30
CA GLN A 88 14.39 6.75 17.72
C GLN A 88 15.29 5.85 18.58
N GLN A 89 15.29 4.54 18.30
CA GLN A 89 16.10 3.58 19.05
C GLN A 89 17.60 3.80 18.84
N ASP A 90 18.03 4.08 17.61
CA ASP A 90 19.43 4.35 17.30
C ASP A 90 19.93 5.65 17.91
N THR A 91 19.13 6.72 17.82
CA THR A 91 19.44 8.00 18.47
C THR A 91 19.56 7.84 19.99
N ALA A 92 18.63 7.10 20.61
CA ALA A 92 18.66 6.83 22.04
C ALA A 92 19.88 6.00 22.46
N ALA A 93 20.21 4.96 21.68
CA ALA A 93 21.38 4.12 21.94
C ALA A 93 22.69 4.89 21.77
N ALA A 94 22.82 5.70 20.73
CA ALA A 94 23.98 6.56 20.52
C ALA A 94 24.18 7.56 21.67
N ALA A 95 23.09 8.16 22.17
CA ALA A 95 23.14 9.07 23.31
C ALA A 95 23.54 8.36 24.63
N GLU A 96 23.06 7.14 24.86
CA GLU A 96 23.47 6.32 26.02
C GLU A 96 24.96 5.97 25.94
N LEU A 97 25.43 5.51 24.79
CA LEU A 97 26.84 5.18 24.58
C LEU A 97 27.74 6.40 24.76
N GLY A 98 27.33 7.56 24.23
CA GLY A 98 28.03 8.83 24.40
C GLY A 98 28.27 9.15 25.89
N ARG A 99 27.21 9.06 26.71
CA ARG A 99 27.30 9.26 28.16
C ARG A 99 28.28 8.30 28.85
N ILE A 100 28.27 7.01 28.49
CA ILE A 100 29.21 6.03 29.04
C ILE A 100 30.67 6.40 28.71
N THR A 101 30.93 6.89 27.51
CA THR A 101 32.28 7.38 27.14
C THR A 101 32.68 8.67 27.85
N GLU A 102 31.73 9.55 28.17
CA GLU A 102 31.99 10.81 28.88
C GLU A 102 32.18 10.61 30.39
N ASP A 103 31.52 9.61 30.99
CA ASP A 103 31.63 9.24 32.40
C ASP A 103 32.75 8.21 32.69
N GLY A 104 33.56 7.85 31.68
CA GLY A 104 34.73 6.97 31.83
C GLY A 104 35.95 7.68 32.45
N PRO A 105 36.81 6.97 33.20
CA PRO A 105 37.90 7.54 34.02
C PRO A 105 39.01 8.25 33.22
#